data_AF-A0AAD4R567-F1
#
_entry.id   AF-A0AAD4R567-F1
#
_cell.length_a   1.000
_cell.length_b   1.000
_cell.length_c   1.000
_cell.angle_alpha   90.00
_cell.angle_beta   90.00
_cell.angle_gamma   90.00
#
_symmetry.space_group_name_H-M   'P 1'
#
loop_
_entity.id
_entity.type
_entity.pdbx_description
1 polymer ?
#
loop_
_entity_poly.entity_id
_entity_poly.type
_entity_poly.pdbx_seq_one_letter_code
_entity_poly.pdbx_strand_id
1 'polypeptide(L)'
;MLFKIPLVLRRIPPLRLRRTMHGYVHRTIKVHLEVRVSRTLSVVCFMFTVLGFVIFIASYANTGISAVEYFGSLLSNPEFSSVADLNCSRILAGDDPVYLRRAARNRIRYKDELDLPMDCDTVRQRNRFVEQPASLEEENFPIAISRVVHKDYRLLEMGLAANYAPQNWYCFAMDSKADIVFKERVLALSTCFPNVIVNQVHYRLDSNGHNMSASFVECLKNLAERSKKWEYVILVQNNDISVRTNEELVQIFKWFNGTNDVMIVPVPDDERINYNLDWTFEGLELFRNNTRNKIAPSGQTPQLKFAKGYAHSCFSRPAADFIVNELDVSKVLSQMEQPSYGVDEVFWPSLMSTEALGVPGGFTHECLDRGFPVPHVTVYAIWIDKAKCRSGNWRHSVCVLGIEDLPYDFKNSNYLFVNKLMPGFDFGAIKCWFDELHYRTTVDRGLHRLDSTIYKQLPQVRYNAEKRRTGRVDMNRFDCTSILNNY
;
A
#
# COMPACT_ATOMS: atom_id res chain seq x y z
N MET A 1 50.90 0.93 -31.19
CA MET A 1 52.11 1.63 -31.67
C MET A 1 51.66 3.05 -32.03
N LEU A 2 52.23 4.13 -31.47
CA LEU A 2 53.55 4.73 -31.78
C LEU A 2 53.62 5.19 -33.25
N PHE A 3 54.00 6.43 -33.61
CA PHE A 3 54.62 7.51 -32.81
C PHE A 3 54.54 8.91 -33.50
N LYS A 4 54.59 9.98 -32.66
CA LYS A 4 55.22 11.31 -32.90
C LYS A 4 54.51 12.43 -33.69
N ILE A 5 55.09 13.61 -33.52
CA ILE A 5 54.64 14.99 -33.80
C ILE A 5 55.74 15.70 -34.63
N PRO A 6 55.51 16.92 -35.15
CA PRO A 6 56.34 18.02 -34.64
C PRO A 6 55.57 19.31 -34.31
N LEU A 7 56.11 20.11 -33.38
CA LEU A 7 55.60 21.42 -32.97
C LEU A 7 56.81 22.35 -32.72
N VAL A 8 56.78 23.59 -33.24
CA VAL A 8 57.96 24.48 -33.28
C VAL A 8 57.86 25.63 -32.27
N LEU A 9 58.95 25.87 -31.55
CA LEU A 9 59.12 26.92 -30.54
C LEU A 9 59.83 28.17 -31.10
N ARG A 10 59.49 29.36 -30.58
CA ARG A 10 60.42 30.51 -30.45
C ARG A 10 60.21 31.23 -29.10
N ARG A 11 61.21 32.00 -28.66
CA ARG A 11 61.32 32.59 -27.30
C ARG A 11 61.50 34.12 -27.29
N ILE A 12 61.09 34.71 -26.17
CA ILE A 12 61.25 36.10 -25.65
C ILE A 12 62.73 36.38 -25.27
N PRO A 13 63.35 37.58 -25.47
CA PRO A 13 63.41 38.68 -24.46
C PRO A 13 63.72 40.10 -25.03
N PRO A 14 64.12 41.15 -24.24
CA PRO A 14 63.85 41.57 -22.84
C PRO A 14 62.95 42.87 -22.85
N LEU A 15 62.87 43.88 -21.95
CA LEU A 15 63.40 44.35 -20.63
C LEU A 15 62.17 44.69 -19.69
N ARG A 16 62.16 45.18 -18.43
CA ARG A 16 63.03 45.91 -17.45
C ARG A 16 63.10 47.48 -17.55
N LEU A 17 63.11 48.31 -16.49
CA LEU A 17 62.66 48.22 -15.05
C LEU A 17 62.80 49.59 -14.32
N ARG A 18 61.90 49.95 -13.36
CA ARG A 18 62.01 50.86 -12.15
C ARG A 18 60.77 51.78 -11.99
N ARG A 19 60.40 52.34 -10.82
CA ARG A 19 60.41 52.01 -9.36
C ARG A 19 59.82 53.27 -8.65
N THR A 20 58.90 53.20 -7.68
CA THR A 20 59.19 53.03 -6.23
C THR A 20 57.86 52.89 -5.45
N MET A 21 57.72 51.85 -4.62
CA MET A 21 57.72 51.87 -3.14
C MET A 21 56.56 52.57 -2.41
N HIS A 22 55.64 51.76 -1.87
CA HIS A 22 55.54 51.57 -0.41
C HIS A 22 55.04 50.15 -0.09
N GLY A 23 55.30 49.67 1.12
CA GLY A 23 54.85 48.36 1.57
C GLY A 23 55.22 48.09 3.03
N TYR A 24 54.37 47.33 3.73
CA TYR A 24 54.61 46.87 5.10
C TYR A 24 54.28 45.39 5.22
N VAL A 25 55.04 44.67 6.04
CA VAL A 25 54.95 43.22 6.21
C VAL A 25 54.27 42.91 7.55
N HIS A 26 53.21 42.11 7.52
CA HIS A 26 52.66 41.50 8.74
C HIS A 26 53.09 40.04 8.87
N ARG A 27 53.58 39.68 10.07
CA ARG A 27 54.05 38.32 10.39
C ARG A 27 52.87 37.41 10.72
N THR A 28 52.89 36.18 10.21
CA THR A 28 51.96 35.13 10.64
C THR A 28 52.33 34.66 12.06
N ILE A 29 51.50 35.00 13.05
CA ILE A 29 51.67 34.51 14.43
C ILE A 29 50.98 33.14 14.54
N LYS A 30 51.75 32.09 14.80
CA LYS A 30 51.19 30.81 15.30
C LYS A 30 50.83 30.99 16.77
N VAL A 31 49.53 31.06 17.08
CA VAL A 31 49.05 30.90 18.45
C VAL A 31 48.95 29.41 18.74
N HIS A 32 49.80 28.89 19.64
CA HIS A 32 49.57 27.59 20.27
C HIS A 32 48.64 27.77 21.47
N LEU A 33 47.43 27.24 21.36
CA LEU A 33 46.53 27.08 22.51
C LEU A 33 46.82 25.73 23.17
N GLU A 34 47.69 25.69 24.19
CA GLU A 34 47.81 24.51 25.07
C GLU A 34 46.54 24.40 25.92
N VAL A 35 45.56 23.62 25.48
CA VAL A 35 44.45 23.19 26.35
C VAL A 35 44.96 22.07 27.26
N ARG A 36 45.55 22.45 28.40
CA ARG A 36 45.95 21.51 29.46
C ARG A 36 44.72 20.92 30.16
N VAL A 37 44.12 19.90 29.56
CA VAL A 37 43.20 19.00 30.26
C VAL A 37 44.00 18.29 31.36
N SER A 38 43.63 18.49 32.63
CA SER A 38 44.31 17.81 33.74
C SER A 38 44.12 16.30 33.63
N ARG A 39 45.19 15.52 33.88
CA ARG A 39 45.13 14.05 33.90
C ARG A 39 44.07 13.52 34.87
N THR A 40 43.83 14.20 36.00
CA THR A 40 42.74 13.86 36.92
C THR A 40 41.35 13.94 36.28
N LEU A 41 41.10 14.90 35.38
CA LEU A 41 39.79 15.08 34.78
C LEU A 41 39.46 13.96 33.77
N SER A 42 40.44 13.56 32.94
CA SER A 42 40.28 12.42 32.03
C SER A 42 40.08 11.09 32.78
N VAL A 43 40.80 10.88 33.90
CA VAL A 43 40.62 9.70 34.74
C VAL A 43 39.23 9.69 35.40
N VAL A 44 38.76 10.82 35.92
CA VAL A 44 37.41 10.94 36.51
C VAL A 44 36.32 10.65 35.48
N CYS A 45 36.40 11.22 34.26
CA CYS A 45 35.45 10.90 33.20
C CYS A 45 35.47 9.41 32.80
N PHE A 46 36.66 8.79 32.72
CA PHE A 46 36.79 7.37 32.39
C PHE A 46 36.23 6.47 33.51
N MET A 47 36.43 6.82 34.78
CA MET A 47 35.85 6.10 35.91
C MET A 47 34.31 6.21 35.92
N PHE A 48 33.74 7.36 35.55
CA PHE A 48 32.29 7.49 35.42
C PHE A 48 31.70 6.73 34.22
N THR A 49 32.37 6.67 33.06
CA THR A 49 31.88 5.86 31.94
C THR A 49 31.99 4.36 32.23
N VAL A 50 33.07 3.91 32.88
CA VAL A 50 33.20 2.51 33.35
C VAL A 50 32.14 2.19 34.40
N LEU A 51 31.91 3.06 35.39
CA LEU A 51 30.88 2.84 36.41
C LEU A 51 29.47 2.80 35.79
N GLY A 52 29.16 3.69 34.85
CA GLY A 52 27.90 3.66 34.10
C GLY A 52 27.72 2.37 33.28
N PHE A 53 28.78 1.86 32.66
CA PHE A 53 28.75 0.61 31.92
C PHE A 53 28.61 -0.62 32.82
N VAL A 54 29.23 -0.60 34.01
CA VAL A 54 29.06 -1.64 35.05
C VAL A 54 27.64 -1.60 35.62
N ILE A 55 27.06 -0.42 35.86
CA ILE A 55 25.66 -0.28 36.28
C ILE A 55 24.70 -0.76 35.18
N PHE A 56 24.99 -0.48 33.91
CA PHE A 56 24.20 -0.98 32.77
C PHE A 56 24.24 -2.52 32.69
N ILE A 57 25.43 -3.14 32.80
CA ILE A 57 25.58 -4.60 32.82
C ILE A 57 24.92 -5.21 34.07
N ALA A 58 25.05 -4.59 35.24
CA ALA A 58 24.38 -5.05 36.46
C ALA A 58 22.84 -4.96 36.34
N SER A 59 22.33 -3.89 35.74
CA SER A 59 20.90 -3.75 35.43
C SER A 59 20.42 -4.85 34.49
N TYR A 60 21.19 -5.15 33.43
CA TYR A 60 20.85 -6.17 32.43
C TYR A 60 20.95 -7.61 32.98
N ALA A 61 21.89 -7.85 33.91
CA ALA A 61 22.01 -9.12 34.63
C ALA A 61 20.88 -9.31 35.66
N ASN A 62 20.39 -8.22 36.27
CA ASN A 62 19.36 -8.26 37.31
C ASN A 62 17.92 -8.21 36.75
N THR A 63 17.73 -7.97 35.45
CA THR A 63 16.42 -8.09 34.77
C THR A 63 15.97 -9.54 34.52
N GLY A 64 16.84 -10.54 34.77
CA GLY A 64 16.49 -11.97 34.76
C GLY A 64 16.27 -12.61 33.40
N ILE A 65 15.59 -11.91 32.47
CA ILE A 65 15.24 -12.40 31.14
C ILE A 65 16.51 -12.68 30.34
N SER A 66 16.84 -13.95 30.20
CA SER A 66 17.87 -14.39 29.28
C SER A 66 17.42 -14.13 27.84
N ALA A 67 18.34 -13.74 26.95
CA ALA A 67 18.06 -13.75 25.52
C ALA A 67 17.61 -15.15 25.04
N VAL A 68 18.06 -16.21 25.73
CA VAL A 68 17.65 -17.60 25.48
C VAL A 68 16.21 -17.87 25.93
N GLU A 69 15.67 -17.13 26.90
CA GLU A 69 14.26 -17.22 27.30
C GLU A 69 13.36 -16.43 26.35
N TYR A 70 13.79 -15.26 25.87
CA TYR A 70 13.04 -14.49 24.86
C TYR A 70 13.01 -15.21 23.50
N PHE A 71 14.12 -15.77 23.03
CA PHE A 71 14.11 -16.69 21.89
C PHE A 71 13.40 -18.01 22.22
N GLY A 72 13.45 -18.44 23.49
CA GLY A 72 12.78 -19.64 23.98
C GLY A 72 11.26 -19.54 23.86
N SER A 73 10.66 -18.45 24.32
CA SER A 73 9.21 -18.20 24.21
C SER A 73 8.75 -18.03 22.75
N LEU A 74 9.61 -17.47 21.90
CA LEU A 74 9.37 -17.36 20.46
C LEU A 74 9.39 -18.73 19.75
N LEU A 75 10.18 -19.68 20.26
CA LEU A 75 10.33 -21.04 19.71
C LEU A 75 9.43 -22.09 20.39
N SER A 76 8.92 -21.82 21.61
CA SER A 76 8.06 -22.74 22.35
C SER A 76 6.60 -22.69 21.94
N ASN A 77 6.20 -21.75 21.08
CA ASN A 77 4.89 -21.75 20.45
C ASN A 77 4.84 -22.86 19.36
N PRO A 78 3.97 -23.90 19.48
CA PRO A 78 3.84 -24.94 18.46
C PRO A 78 3.32 -24.42 17.11
N GLU A 79 2.69 -23.24 17.07
CA GLU A 79 2.38 -22.50 15.83
C GLU A 79 3.65 -22.25 15.00
N PHE A 80 4.81 -22.05 15.63
CA PHE A 80 6.07 -21.73 14.95
C PHE A 80 6.92 -22.96 14.60
N SER A 81 6.90 -24.04 15.40
CA SER A 81 7.80 -25.18 15.19
C SER A 81 7.58 -25.89 13.85
N SER A 82 6.33 -26.01 13.39
CA SER A 82 5.99 -26.61 12.09
C SER A 82 6.36 -25.73 10.89
N VAL A 83 6.47 -24.40 11.08
CA VAL A 83 6.75 -23.42 10.01
C VAL A 83 8.22 -22.97 10.01
N ALA A 84 8.99 -23.30 11.05
CA ALA A 84 10.43 -23.12 11.11
C ALA A 84 11.18 -23.96 10.05
N ASP A 85 10.62 -25.13 9.69
CA ASP A 85 11.14 -26.02 8.66
C ASP A 85 10.93 -25.50 7.21
N LEU A 86 10.13 -24.44 7.01
CA LEU A 86 9.95 -23.85 5.68
C LEU A 86 11.11 -22.90 5.32
N ASN A 87 12.00 -23.39 4.45
CA ASN A 87 12.98 -22.55 3.75
C ASN A 87 12.27 -21.63 2.73
N CYS A 88 11.82 -20.47 3.20
CA CYS A 88 11.08 -19.49 2.40
C CYS A 88 11.91 -18.87 1.26
N SER A 89 13.23 -18.68 1.42
CA SER A 89 14.08 -18.15 0.34
C SER A 89 14.22 -19.14 -0.82
N ARG A 90 14.32 -20.45 -0.56
CA ARG A 90 14.27 -21.52 -1.58
C ARG A 90 12.90 -21.65 -2.26
N ILE A 91 11.81 -21.33 -1.54
CA ILE A 91 10.49 -21.17 -2.16
C ILE A 91 10.54 -19.99 -3.14
N LEU A 92 10.85 -18.79 -2.65
CA LEU A 92 10.84 -17.53 -3.40
C LEU A 92 11.89 -17.47 -4.52
N ALA A 93 12.94 -18.30 -4.48
CA ALA A 93 13.87 -18.47 -5.59
C ALA A 93 13.18 -19.08 -6.82
N GLY A 94 12.28 -20.05 -6.63
CA GLY A 94 11.58 -20.76 -7.70
C GLY A 94 12.44 -21.80 -8.45
N ASP A 95 13.69 -21.99 -8.04
CA ASP A 95 14.72 -22.78 -8.71
C ASP A 95 14.75 -24.26 -8.32
N ASP A 96 14.06 -24.65 -7.25
CA ASP A 96 13.90 -26.05 -6.83
C ASP A 96 12.44 -26.55 -6.90
N PRO A 97 12.02 -27.09 -8.07
CA PRO A 97 10.71 -27.72 -8.22
C PRO A 97 10.49 -28.96 -7.35
N VAL A 98 11.53 -29.61 -6.83
CA VAL A 98 11.37 -30.79 -5.95
C VAL A 98 11.01 -30.33 -4.54
N TYR A 99 11.68 -29.30 -4.03
CA TYR A 99 11.37 -28.68 -2.76
C TYR A 99 9.99 -28.00 -2.77
N LEU A 100 9.68 -27.22 -3.82
CA LEU A 100 8.34 -26.62 -3.99
C LEU A 100 7.23 -27.68 -3.97
N ARG A 101 7.36 -28.77 -4.75
CA ARG A 101 6.37 -29.86 -4.74
C ARG A 101 6.28 -30.60 -3.40
N ARG A 102 7.36 -30.65 -2.61
CA ARG A 102 7.32 -31.22 -1.24
C ARG A 102 6.58 -30.29 -0.28
N ALA A 103 6.88 -28.99 -0.29
CA ALA A 103 6.22 -28.00 0.55
C ALA A 103 4.71 -27.88 0.21
N ALA A 104 4.36 -27.88 -1.08
CA ALA A 104 2.99 -27.88 -1.59
C ALA A 104 2.16 -29.12 -1.20
N ARG A 105 2.81 -30.29 -1.05
CA ARG A 105 2.17 -31.52 -0.54
C ARG A 105 2.03 -31.48 0.98
N ASN A 106 3.06 -31.00 1.67
CA ASN A 106 3.11 -30.87 3.13
C ASN A 106 2.59 -29.48 3.57
N ARG A 107 1.51 -29.02 2.95
CA ARG A 107 1.01 -27.65 3.03
C ARG A 107 0.53 -27.34 4.45
N ILE A 108 1.14 -26.33 5.08
CA ILE A 108 0.78 -25.91 6.45
C ILE A 108 -0.53 -25.15 6.39
N ARG A 109 -1.49 -25.53 7.24
CA ARG A 109 -2.80 -24.91 7.36
C ARG A 109 -2.98 -24.37 8.77
N TYR A 110 -3.57 -23.20 8.89
CA TYR A 110 -3.88 -22.55 10.15
C TYR A 110 -5.36 -22.18 10.24
N LYS A 111 -5.89 -22.23 11.45
CA LYS A 111 -7.20 -21.72 11.86
C LYS A 111 -6.96 -20.99 13.18
N ASP A 112 -7.56 -19.82 13.34
CA ASP A 112 -7.44 -19.06 14.59
C ASP A 112 -7.81 -19.93 15.80
N GLU A 113 -6.90 -19.98 16.79
CA GLU A 113 -7.09 -20.64 18.08
C GLU A 113 -8.17 -19.91 18.91
N LEU A 114 -8.74 -20.54 19.92
CA LEU A 114 -9.74 -19.92 20.80
C LEU A 114 -9.08 -19.03 21.89
N ASP A 115 -7.93 -19.44 22.40
CA ASP A 115 -7.27 -18.81 23.55
C ASP A 115 -6.05 -17.96 23.15
N LEU A 116 -6.16 -17.20 22.05
CA LEU A 116 -5.12 -16.28 21.59
C LEU A 116 -5.07 -15.03 22.51
N PRO A 117 -3.93 -14.70 23.15
CA PRO A 117 -3.84 -13.51 24.00
C PRO A 117 -3.96 -12.21 23.20
N MET A 118 -4.63 -11.20 23.77
CA MET A 118 -5.00 -9.97 23.07
C MET A 118 -4.54 -8.68 23.79
N ASP A 119 -3.68 -8.80 24.79
CA ASP A 119 -2.95 -7.67 25.35
C ASP A 119 -1.97 -7.09 24.32
N CYS A 120 -1.72 -5.79 24.42
CA CYS A 120 -0.98 -5.07 23.39
C CYS A 120 0.51 -5.41 23.33
N ASP A 121 1.10 -5.89 24.42
CA ASP A 121 2.49 -6.33 24.42
C ASP A 121 2.63 -7.65 23.66
N THR A 122 1.75 -8.64 23.91
CA THR A 122 1.75 -9.90 23.16
C THR A 122 1.38 -9.69 21.68
N VAL A 123 0.39 -8.84 21.38
CA VAL A 123 0.02 -8.49 19.99
C VAL A 123 1.21 -7.88 19.24
N ARG A 124 1.93 -6.94 19.87
CA ARG A 124 3.13 -6.30 19.30
C ARG A 124 4.33 -7.24 19.21
N GLN A 125 4.50 -8.19 20.13
CA GLN A 125 5.61 -9.14 20.11
C GLN A 125 5.40 -10.30 19.12
N ARG A 126 4.15 -10.71 18.87
CA ARG A 126 3.83 -11.85 17.97
C ARG A 126 4.22 -11.59 16.51
N ASN A 127 4.34 -10.33 16.08
CA ASN A 127 4.64 -9.95 14.70
C ASN A 127 5.61 -8.75 14.70
N ARG A 128 6.42 -8.57 13.66
CA ARG A 128 7.50 -7.56 13.65
C ARG A 128 6.99 -6.17 13.20
N PHE A 129 6.13 -5.56 14.00
CA PHE A 129 5.67 -4.18 13.81
C PHE A 129 6.85 -3.20 13.86
N VAL A 130 6.86 -2.19 12.98
CA VAL A 130 7.86 -1.11 13.02
C VAL A 130 7.36 0.05 13.88
N GLU A 131 8.20 0.56 14.77
CA GLU A 131 7.83 1.64 15.71
C GLU A 131 8.06 3.05 15.16
N GLN A 132 8.85 3.19 14.08
CA GLN A 132 9.28 4.46 13.48
C GLN A 132 9.15 4.41 11.95
N PRO A 133 8.96 5.55 11.26
CA PRO A 133 9.02 5.61 9.80
C PRO A 133 10.38 5.14 9.28
N ALA A 134 10.40 4.29 8.24
CA ALA A 134 11.65 3.78 7.69
C ALA A 134 12.43 4.85 6.88
N SER A 135 11.79 5.96 6.50
CA SER A 135 12.44 7.12 5.87
C SER A 135 11.62 8.41 6.07
N LEU A 136 12.29 9.57 5.95
CA LEU A 136 11.64 10.88 5.89
C LEU A 136 10.70 11.03 4.69
N GLU A 137 10.95 10.27 3.61
CA GLU A 137 10.10 10.23 2.41
C GLU A 137 8.75 9.55 2.70
N GLU A 138 8.76 8.46 3.46
CA GLU A 138 7.56 7.77 3.93
C GLU A 138 6.84 8.52 5.05
N GLU A 139 7.58 9.19 5.95
CA GLU A 139 7.01 10.03 7.01
C GLU A 139 6.17 11.18 6.43
N ASN A 140 6.67 11.82 5.37
CA ASN A 140 6.02 12.94 4.69
C ASN A 140 5.05 12.52 3.57
N PHE A 141 4.77 11.22 3.41
CA PHE A 141 3.75 10.71 2.49
C PHE A 141 2.95 9.57 3.15
N PRO A 142 2.11 9.85 4.17
CA PRO A 142 1.36 8.80 4.83
C PRO A 142 0.29 8.24 3.91
N ILE A 143 0.07 6.93 3.96
CA ILE A 143 -1.01 6.24 3.24
C ILE A 143 -2.05 5.68 4.21
N ALA A 144 -3.24 5.43 3.70
CA ALA A 144 -4.32 4.75 4.41
C ALA A 144 -4.65 3.40 3.75
N ILE A 145 -4.96 2.38 4.55
CA ILE A 145 -5.45 1.09 4.06
C ILE A 145 -6.82 0.83 4.70
N SER A 146 -7.86 0.83 3.88
CA SER A 146 -9.23 0.50 4.25
C SER A 146 -9.50 -0.96 3.87
N ARG A 147 -9.71 -1.82 4.87
CA ARG A 147 -9.91 -3.25 4.67
C ARG A 147 -11.27 -3.72 5.18
N VAL A 148 -12.03 -4.36 4.30
CA VAL A 148 -13.25 -5.11 4.65
C VAL A 148 -12.86 -6.46 5.28
N VAL A 149 -13.38 -6.74 6.48
CA VAL A 149 -12.96 -7.89 7.31
C VAL A 149 -14.14 -8.65 7.95
N HIS A 150 -14.02 -9.97 8.05
CA HIS A 150 -15.04 -10.88 8.58
C HIS A 150 -14.52 -12.17 9.24
N LYS A 151 -13.25 -12.57 9.03
CA LYS A 151 -12.63 -13.78 9.63
C LYS A 151 -11.09 -13.79 9.45
N ASP A 152 -10.45 -14.90 9.84
CA ASP A 152 -9.01 -15.19 9.66
C ASP A 152 -8.12 -14.15 10.39
N TYR A 153 -8.31 -13.97 11.71
CA TYR A 153 -7.68 -12.91 12.50
C TYR A 153 -6.16 -12.85 12.36
N ARG A 154 -5.45 -13.98 12.48
CA ARG A 154 -3.98 -14.01 12.35
C ARG A 154 -3.49 -13.56 10.97
N LEU A 155 -4.27 -13.76 9.90
CA LEU A 155 -3.95 -13.18 8.59
C LEU A 155 -4.02 -11.64 8.62
N LEU A 156 -5.05 -11.09 9.27
CA LEU A 156 -5.22 -9.63 9.37
C LEU A 156 -4.13 -8.99 10.24
N GLU A 157 -3.75 -9.64 11.34
CA GLU A 157 -2.69 -9.17 12.24
C GLU A 157 -1.31 -9.22 11.56
N MET A 158 -0.95 -10.35 10.91
CA MET A 158 0.30 -10.46 10.14
C MET A 158 0.33 -9.50 8.94
N GLY A 159 -0.81 -9.37 8.23
CA GLY A 159 -0.95 -8.48 7.08
C GLY A 159 -0.94 -7.00 7.46
N LEU A 160 -1.39 -6.64 8.66
CA LEU A 160 -1.18 -5.32 9.25
C LEU A 160 0.31 -5.13 9.53
N ALA A 161 0.95 -6.04 10.28
CA ALA A 161 2.36 -5.92 10.65
C ALA A 161 3.31 -5.79 9.45
N ALA A 162 3.08 -6.57 8.38
CA ALA A 162 3.89 -6.55 7.16
C ALA A 162 3.77 -5.25 6.34
N ASN A 163 2.79 -4.39 6.63
CA ASN A 163 2.54 -3.11 5.96
C ASN A 163 2.34 -1.97 6.98
N TYR A 164 2.68 -2.17 8.26
CA TYR A 164 2.52 -1.17 9.30
C TYR A 164 3.57 -0.07 9.15
N ALA A 165 3.16 1.18 9.38
CA ALA A 165 4.04 2.31 9.64
C ALA A 165 3.30 3.27 10.58
N PRO A 166 3.97 3.92 11.55
CA PRO A 166 3.30 4.70 12.59
C PRO A 166 2.61 5.98 12.07
N GLN A 167 3.03 6.50 10.92
CA GLN A 167 2.43 7.68 10.28
C GLN A 167 1.17 7.36 9.46
N ASN A 168 1.03 6.12 8.98
CA ASN A 168 -0.05 5.67 8.11
C ASN A 168 -1.37 5.50 8.89
N TRP A 169 -2.46 5.20 8.20
CA TRP A 169 -3.76 4.87 8.80
C TRP A 169 -4.29 3.52 8.33
N TYR A 170 -4.98 2.79 9.21
CA TYR A 170 -5.54 1.47 8.91
C TYR A 170 -6.98 1.45 9.39
N CYS A 171 -7.93 1.18 8.50
CA CYS A 171 -9.35 1.17 8.83
C CYS A 171 -9.98 -0.18 8.54
N PHE A 172 -10.57 -0.80 9.55
CA PHE A 172 -11.24 -2.10 9.45
C PHE A 172 -12.76 -1.92 9.38
N ALA A 173 -13.30 -2.17 8.19
CA ALA A 173 -14.72 -2.22 7.92
C ALA A 173 -15.23 -3.64 8.19
N MET A 174 -15.74 -3.86 9.40
CA MET A 174 -16.07 -5.20 9.91
C MET A 174 -17.51 -5.62 9.59
N ASP A 175 -17.68 -6.84 9.07
CA ASP A 175 -18.98 -7.47 8.80
C ASP A 175 -19.77 -7.70 10.10
N SER A 176 -21.00 -7.18 10.16
CA SER A 176 -21.94 -7.40 11.26
C SER A 176 -22.20 -8.87 11.56
N LYS A 177 -22.10 -9.78 10.57
CA LYS A 177 -22.32 -11.21 10.75
C LYS A 177 -21.06 -11.99 11.18
N ALA A 178 -19.91 -11.33 11.30
CA ALA A 178 -18.65 -11.97 11.71
C ALA A 178 -18.76 -12.58 13.11
N ASP A 179 -17.95 -13.61 13.38
CA ASP A 179 -17.92 -14.28 14.68
C ASP A 179 -17.54 -13.32 15.82
N ILE A 180 -18.10 -13.54 17.02
CA ILE A 180 -17.92 -12.62 18.16
C ILE A 180 -16.47 -12.54 18.63
N VAL A 181 -15.77 -13.68 18.71
CA VAL A 181 -14.35 -13.74 19.13
C VAL A 181 -13.48 -13.03 18.09
N PHE A 182 -13.82 -13.18 16.80
CA PHE A 182 -13.17 -12.42 15.73
C PHE A 182 -13.39 -10.90 15.89
N LYS A 183 -14.63 -10.45 16.18
CA LYS A 183 -14.93 -9.02 16.38
C LYS A 183 -14.13 -8.45 17.56
N GLU A 184 -14.16 -9.14 18.70
CA GLU A 184 -13.46 -8.75 19.93
C GLU A 184 -11.95 -8.63 19.70
N ARG A 185 -11.34 -9.54 18.93
CA ARG A 185 -9.91 -9.48 18.60
C ARG A 185 -9.54 -8.29 17.71
N VAL A 186 -10.34 -7.98 16.69
CA VAL A 186 -10.09 -6.81 15.83
C VAL A 186 -10.29 -5.49 16.59
N LEU A 187 -11.22 -5.46 17.55
CA LEU A 187 -11.38 -4.33 18.47
C LEU A 187 -10.20 -4.21 19.44
N ALA A 188 -9.74 -5.31 20.06
CA ALA A 188 -8.55 -5.29 20.92
C ALA A 188 -7.29 -4.83 20.15
N LEU A 189 -7.08 -5.37 18.94
CA LEU A 189 -6.01 -4.96 18.04
C LEU A 189 -6.00 -3.45 17.77
N SER A 190 -7.17 -2.81 17.59
CA SER A 190 -7.23 -1.37 17.36
C SER A 190 -6.86 -0.53 18.59
N THR A 191 -7.09 -1.03 19.81
CA THR A 191 -6.63 -0.33 21.03
C THR A 191 -5.10 -0.28 21.16
N CYS A 192 -4.39 -1.17 20.46
CA CYS A 192 -2.93 -1.29 20.57
C CYS A 192 -2.14 -0.36 19.64
N PHE A 193 -2.79 0.33 18.71
CA PHE A 193 -2.16 1.18 17.71
C PHE A 193 -3.00 2.45 17.47
N PRO A 194 -2.48 3.67 17.70
CA PRO A 194 -3.27 4.92 17.69
C PRO A 194 -3.80 5.30 16.30
N ASN A 195 -3.35 4.61 15.26
CA ASN A 195 -3.68 4.80 13.86
C ASN A 195 -4.48 3.64 13.25
N VAL A 196 -4.92 2.68 14.06
CA VAL A 196 -5.85 1.62 13.65
C VAL A 196 -7.27 2.00 14.08
N ILE A 197 -8.20 1.97 13.12
CA ILE A 197 -9.60 2.37 13.24
C ILE A 197 -10.47 1.14 13.00
N VAL A 198 -11.57 1.01 13.74
CA VAL A 198 -12.66 0.08 13.41
C VAL A 198 -13.92 0.92 13.20
N ASN A 199 -14.64 0.68 12.10
CA ASN A 199 -15.90 1.39 11.84
C ASN A 199 -16.93 1.06 12.93
N GLN A 200 -17.64 2.08 13.43
CA GLN A 200 -18.76 1.90 14.38
C GLN A 200 -20.03 1.36 13.69
N VAL A 201 -20.19 1.63 12.39
CA VAL A 201 -21.30 1.14 11.57
C VAL A 201 -20.86 -0.16 10.89
N HIS A 202 -21.59 -1.24 11.18
CA HIS A 202 -21.36 -2.57 10.64
C HIS A 202 -22.52 -3.00 9.74
N TYR A 203 -22.27 -3.15 8.45
CA TYR A 203 -23.25 -3.72 7.52
C TYR A 203 -23.16 -5.25 7.47
N ARG A 204 -24.18 -5.90 6.90
CA ARG A 204 -24.15 -7.34 6.59
C ARG A 204 -23.59 -7.53 5.20
N LEU A 205 -22.40 -8.11 5.10
CA LEU A 205 -21.78 -8.41 3.81
C LEU A 205 -22.18 -9.80 3.31
N ASP A 206 -21.89 -10.12 2.06
CA ASP A 206 -21.91 -11.49 1.53
C ASP A 206 -20.96 -11.69 0.33
N SER A 207 -21.06 -12.85 -0.32
CA SER A 207 -20.25 -13.22 -1.50
C SER A 207 -20.76 -12.65 -2.82
N ASN A 208 -21.88 -11.94 -2.80
CA ASN A 208 -22.55 -11.36 -3.96
C ASN A 208 -22.26 -9.86 -4.09
N GLY A 209 -21.54 -9.29 -3.11
CA GLY A 209 -21.05 -7.90 -3.12
C GLY A 209 -21.75 -6.98 -2.12
N HIS A 210 -22.87 -7.41 -1.53
CA HIS A 210 -23.77 -6.50 -0.82
C HIS A 210 -23.09 -5.77 0.35
N ASN A 211 -23.40 -4.48 0.46
CA ASN A 211 -22.91 -3.48 1.41
C ASN A 211 -21.39 -3.29 1.45
N MET A 212 -20.61 -3.84 0.51
CA MET A 212 -19.15 -3.71 0.55
C MET A 212 -18.71 -2.27 0.28
N SER A 213 -19.30 -1.62 -0.73
CA SER A 213 -19.05 -0.20 -1.04
C SER A 213 -19.51 0.72 0.09
N ALA A 214 -20.66 0.45 0.71
CA ALA A 214 -21.12 1.18 1.91
C ALA A 214 -20.12 1.04 3.07
N SER A 215 -19.61 -0.17 3.31
CA SER A 215 -18.62 -0.45 4.35
C SER A 215 -17.28 0.27 4.12
N PHE A 216 -16.83 0.38 2.86
CA PHE A 216 -15.69 1.22 2.50
C PHE A 216 -15.97 2.72 2.69
N VAL A 217 -17.17 3.21 2.36
CA VAL A 217 -17.59 4.60 2.57
C VAL A 217 -17.53 5.01 4.05
N GLU A 218 -17.91 4.13 4.99
CA GLU A 218 -17.74 4.41 6.43
C GLU A 218 -16.26 4.57 6.82
N CYS A 219 -15.37 3.78 6.22
CA CYS A 219 -13.92 4.00 6.43
C CYS A 219 -13.45 5.33 5.82
N LEU A 220 -13.95 5.72 4.64
CA LEU A 220 -13.64 7.03 4.06
C LEU A 220 -14.10 8.18 4.97
N LYS A 221 -15.30 8.10 5.57
CA LYS A 221 -15.80 9.09 6.55
C LYS A 221 -14.85 9.22 7.75
N ASN A 222 -14.42 8.10 8.34
CA ASN A 222 -13.49 8.09 9.47
C ASN A 222 -12.08 8.61 9.10
N LEU A 223 -11.65 8.42 7.85
CA LEU A 223 -10.36 8.87 7.34
C LEU A 223 -10.37 10.34 6.87
N ALA A 224 -11.51 10.89 6.46
CA ALA A 224 -11.66 12.26 5.97
C ALA A 224 -11.55 13.34 7.06
N GLU A 225 -11.43 12.97 8.34
CA GLU A 225 -11.11 13.91 9.41
C GLU A 225 -9.82 14.71 9.11
N ARG A 226 -9.83 16.01 9.45
CA ARG A 226 -8.70 16.92 9.19
C ARG A 226 -7.47 16.66 10.08
N SER A 227 -7.66 15.96 11.20
CA SER A 227 -6.60 15.49 12.10
C SER A 227 -5.75 14.38 11.47
N LYS A 228 -6.38 13.52 10.66
CA LYS A 228 -5.75 12.37 10.03
C LYS A 228 -5.08 12.79 8.73
N LYS A 229 -3.75 12.93 8.72
CA LYS A 229 -2.97 13.23 7.51
C LYS A 229 -2.65 11.96 6.74
N TRP A 230 -2.94 11.96 5.44
CA TRP A 230 -2.60 10.91 4.47
C TRP A 230 -2.90 11.40 3.05
N GLU A 231 -2.19 10.85 2.06
CA GLU A 231 -2.22 11.29 0.66
C GLU A 231 -3.04 10.36 -0.24
N TYR A 232 -3.07 9.05 0.07
CA TYR A 232 -3.81 8.02 -0.66
C TYR A 232 -4.47 7.00 0.28
N VAL A 233 -5.61 6.45 -0.11
CA VAL A 233 -6.29 5.32 0.54
C VAL A 233 -6.45 4.15 -0.43
N ILE A 234 -6.12 2.94 0.04
CA ILE A 234 -6.29 1.68 -0.69
C ILE A 234 -7.51 0.93 -0.15
N LEU A 235 -8.40 0.45 -1.03
CA LEU A 235 -9.55 -0.39 -0.67
C LEU A 235 -9.25 -1.88 -0.94
N VAL A 236 -9.34 -2.71 0.11
CA VAL A 236 -9.05 -4.17 0.05
C VAL A 236 -10.04 -5.02 0.87
N GLN A 237 -10.14 -6.30 0.52
CA GLN A 237 -10.97 -7.33 1.15
C GLN A 237 -10.15 -8.19 2.14
N ASN A 238 -10.82 -9.14 2.81
CA ASN A 238 -10.24 -9.93 3.91
C ASN A 238 -9.04 -10.81 3.53
N ASN A 239 -9.00 -11.34 2.30
CA ASN A 239 -7.97 -12.31 1.88
C ASN A 239 -6.91 -11.72 0.93
N ASP A 240 -6.84 -10.39 0.80
CA ASP A 240 -5.87 -9.71 -0.07
C ASP A 240 -4.53 -9.50 0.64
N ILE A 241 -3.45 -9.89 -0.05
CA ILE A 241 -2.09 -9.86 0.45
C ILE A 241 -1.34 -8.76 -0.29
N SER A 242 -0.71 -7.82 0.42
CA SER A 242 0.14 -6.82 -0.22
C SER A 242 1.33 -7.50 -0.90
N VAL A 243 1.77 -6.98 -2.03
CA VAL A 243 3.04 -7.38 -2.68
C VAL A 243 4.08 -6.27 -2.66
N ARG A 244 3.82 -5.21 -1.88
CA ARG A 244 4.65 -4.00 -1.78
C ARG A 244 5.05 -3.68 -0.34
N THR A 245 6.24 -3.12 -0.19
CA THR A 245 6.64 -2.41 1.04
C THR A 245 5.96 -1.04 1.10
N ASN A 246 5.97 -0.40 2.26
CA ASN A 246 5.45 0.97 2.39
C ASN A 246 6.21 1.97 1.49
N GLU A 247 7.54 1.88 1.47
CA GLU A 247 8.45 2.63 0.57
C GLU A 247 8.06 2.46 -0.91
N GLU A 248 7.76 1.23 -1.36
CA GLU A 248 7.29 0.96 -2.72
C GLU A 248 5.89 1.56 -3.00
N LEU A 249 4.95 1.46 -2.07
CA LEU A 249 3.61 2.06 -2.20
C LEU A 249 3.67 3.60 -2.30
N VAL A 250 4.45 4.24 -1.43
CA VAL A 250 4.69 5.69 -1.44
C VAL A 250 5.23 6.14 -2.79
N GLN A 251 6.21 5.41 -3.36
CA GLN A 251 6.76 5.77 -4.66
C GLN A 251 5.72 5.63 -5.79
N ILE A 252 4.89 4.58 -5.79
CA ILE A 252 3.86 4.38 -6.82
C ILE A 252 2.83 5.51 -6.77
N PHE A 253 2.37 5.89 -5.57
CA PHE A 253 1.41 7.00 -5.42
C PHE A 253 2.00 8.37 -5.79
N LYS A 254 3.31 8.59 -5.58
CA LYS A 254 4.01 9.76 -6.12
C LYS A 254 4.08 9.77 -7.65
N TRP A 255 4.03 8.62 -8.33
CA TRP A 255 3.90 8.55 -9.78
C TRP A 255 2.45 8.71 -10.28
N PHE A 256 1.45 8.26 -9.51
CA PHE A 256 0.04 8.57 -9.77
C PHE A 256 -0.26 10.07 -9.61
N ASN A 257 0.37 10.73 -8.63
CA ASN A 257 0.34 12.19 -8.46
C ASN A 257 -1.09 12.77 -8.40
N GLY A 258 -1.92 12.26 -7.49
CA GLY A 258 -3.32 12.66 -7.35
C GLY A 258 -4.28 12.05 -8.38
N THR A 259 -3.86 11.00 -9.10
CA THR A 259 -4.72 10.15 -9.95
C THR A 259 -5.25 8.97 -9.15
N ASN A 260 -6.52 8.58 -9.34
CA ASN A 260 -7.10 7.39 -8.72
C ASN A 260 -6.89 6.13 -9.57
N ASP A 261 -6.74 4.96 -8.96
CA ASP A 261 -6.61 3.67 -9.67
C ASP A 261 -7.88 2.84 -9.49
N VAL A 262 -8.59 2.61 -10.60
CA VAL A 262 -9.90 1.94 -10.65
C VAL A 262 -10.03 1.24 -12.00
N MET A 263 -10.48 -0.01 -12.00
CA MET A 263 -10.76 -0.75 -13.24
C MET A 263 -12.08 -0.26 -13.84
N ILE A 264 -12.07 0.10 -15.13
CA ILE A 264 -13.26 0.61 -15.85
C ILE A 264 -13.41 -0.21 -17.14
N VAL A 265 -14.32 -1.17 -17.12
CA VAL A 265 -14.68 -2.05 -18.25
C VAL A 265 -16.21 -2.05 -18.44
N PRO A 266 -16.75 -2.59 -19.55
CA PRO A 266 -18.20 -2.59 -19.78
C PRO A 266 -18.92 -3.35 -18.67
N VAL A 267 -20.11 -2.87 -18.29
CA VAL A 267 -21.01 -3.65 -17.44
C VAL A 267 -21.55 -4.81 -18.29
N PRO A 268 -21.44 -6.07 -17.82
CA PRO A 268 -22.08 -7.19 -18.50
C PRO A 268 -23.61 -7.10 -18.43
N ASP A 269 -24.29 -7.73 -19.38
CA ASP A 269 -25.75 -7.84 -19.42
C ASP A 269 -26.21 -8.98 -18.49
N ASP A 270 -25.95 -8.82 -17.19
CA ASP A 270 -26.21 -9.80 -16.11
C ASP A 270 -26.97 -9.21 -14.91
N GLU A 271 -27.93 -8.32 -15.19
CA GLU A 271 -28.90 -7.70 -14.25
C GLU A 271 -28.31 -6.87 -13.08
N ARG A 272 -26.99 -6.71 -12.96
CA ARG A 272 -26.28 -5.91 -11.92
C ARG A 272 -26.73 -4.45 -11.77
N ILE A 273 -27.54 -3.94 -12.69
CA ILE A 273 -28.02 -2.56 -12.71
C ILE A 273 -29.48 -2.56 -13.09
N ASN A 274 -30.34 -2.07 -12.20
CA ASN A 274 -31.74 -1.83 -12.51
C ASN A 274 -31.88 -0.53 -13.32
N TYR A 275 -31.78 -0.64 -14.64
CA TYR A 275 -31.91 0.49 -15.59
C TYR A 275 -33.30 1.17 -15.59
N ASN A 276 -34.30 0.63 -14.87
CA ASN A 276 -35.62 1.25 -14.71
C ASN A 276 -35.69 2.29 -13.58
N LEU A 277 -34.64 2.42 -12.76
CA LEU A 277 -34.54 3.45 -11.73
C LEU A 277 -34.05 4.77 -12.31
N ASP A 278 -34.30 5.87 -11.61
CA ASP A 278 -33.69 7.16 -11.95
C ASP A 278 -32.23 7.20 -11.50
N TRP A 279 -31.34 7.46 -12.45
CA TRP A 279 -29.89 7.57 -12.27
C TRP A 279 -29.34 8.95 -12.67
N THR A 280 -30.22 9.93 -12.87
CA THR A 280 -29.84 11.35 -12.96
C THR A 280 -29.33 11.84 -11.60
N PHE A 281 -28.47 12.86 -11.57
CA PHE A 281 -27.96 13.39 -10.29
C PHE A 281 -29.08 14.03 -9.45
N GLU A 282 -30.16 14.51 -10.08
CA GLU A 282 -31.37 14.98 -9.39
C GLU A 282 -32.18 13.82 -8.82
N GLY A 283 -32.46 12.78 -9.61
CA GLY A 283 -33.12 11.56 -9.13
C GLY A 283 -32.35 10.86 -8.00
N LEU A 284 -31.02 10.91 -8.04
CA LEU A 284 -30.11 10.35 -7.03
C LEU A 284 -29.82 11.28 -5.84
N GLU A 285 -30.25 12.55 -5.88
CA GLU A 285 -29.93 13.59 -4.87
C GLU A 285 -28.41 13.71 -4.60
N LEU A 286 -27.59 13.44 -5.63
CA LEU A 286 -26.21 12.96 -5.48
C LEU A 286 -25.23 14.02 -4.96
N PHE A 287 -25.38 15.29 -5.32
CA PHE A 287 -24.66 16.38 -4.67
C PHE A 287 -25.45 16.95 -3.50
N ARG A 288 -24.76 17.14 -2.36
CA ARG A 288 -25.31 17.87 -1.20
C ARG A 288 -25.69 19.31 -1.55
N ASN A 289 -25.01 19.90 -2.53
CA ASN A 289 -25.42 21.15 -3.17
C ASN A 289 -26.36 20.84 -4.35
N ASN A 290 -27.67 20.88 -4.10
CA ASN A 290 -28.74 20.58 -5.07
C ASN A 290 -28.69 21.37 -6.38
N THR A 291 -27.94 22.48 -6.48
CA THR A 291 -27.75 23.18 -7.77
C THR A 291 -26.91 22.36 -8.76
N ARG A 292 -25.94 21.57 -8.25
CA ARG A 292 -25.06 20.70 -9.05
C ARG A 292 -25.78 19.47 -9.62
N ASN A 293 -26.96 19.13 -9.08
CA ASN A 293 -27.76 17.99 -9.53
C ASN A 293 -28.56 18.28 -10.82
N LYS A 294 -28.88 19.55 -11.08
CA LYS A 294 -29.87 19.97 -12.09
C LYS A 294 -29.30 20.31 -13.47
N ILE A 295 -28.09 20.85 -13.52
CA ILE A 295 -27.51 21.44 -14.74
C ILE A 295 -26.08 20.92 -14.93
N ALA A 296 -25.87 20.09 -15.96
CA ALA A 296 -24.53 19.85 -16.47
C ALA A 296 -24.04 21.06 -17.28
N PRO A 297 -22.72 21.35 -17.31
CA PRO A 297 -22.16 22.36 -18.22
C PRO A 297 -22.43 22.11 -19.72
N SER A 298 -22.86 20.89 -20.09
CA SER A 298 -23.29 20.51 -21.44
C SER A 298 -24.76 20.82 -21.77
N GLY A 299 -25.56 21.29 -20.81
CA GLY A 299 -26.99 21.56 -20.98
C GLY A 299 -27.89 20.31 -21.01
N GLN A 300 -27.32 19.10 -20.87
CA GLN A 300 -28.07 17.87 -20.62
C GLN A 300 -28.29 17.67 -19.12
N THR A 301 -29.31 16.88 -18.75
CA THR A 301 -29.46 16.39 -17.37
C THR A 301 -28.25 15.51 -17.03
N PRO A 302 -27.46 15.82 -15.99
CA PRO A 302 -26.33 14.97 -15.63
C PRO A 302 -26.83 13.66 -15.02
N GLN A 303 -26.22 12.55 -15.42
CA GLN A 303 -26.54 11.21 -14.93
C GLN A 303 -25.28 10.39 -14.71
N LEU A 304 -25.38 9.34 -13.89
CA LEU A 304 -24.29 8.41 -13.66
C LEU A 304 -24.04 7.57 -14.93
N LYS A 305 -22.79 7.52 -15.41
CA LYS A 305 -22.36 6.55 -16.41
C LYS A 305 -21.88 5.28 -15.70
N PHE A 306 -22.30 4.12 -16.19
CA PHE A 306 -22.04 2.86 -15.51
C PHE A 306 -20.85 2.11 -16.07
N ALA A 307 -19.90 1.79 -15.20
CA ALA A 307 -18.77 0.92 -15.52
C ALA A 307 -18.68 -0.23 -14.51
N LYS A 308 -18.01 -1.31 -14.92
CA LYS A 308 -17.67 -2.44 -14.07
C LYS A 308 -16.16 -2.45 -13.81
N GLY A 309 -15.74 -3.01 -12.69
CA GLY A 309 -14.34 -3.12 -12.29
C GLY A 309 -14.15 -4.25 -11.28
N TYR A 310 -13.32 -4.03 -10.27
CA TYR A 310 -13.32 -4.79 -9.00
C TYR A 310 -13.79 -3.84 -7.87
N ALA A 311 -14.17 -4.40 -6.72
CA ALA A 311 -14.39 -3.62 -5.49
C ALA A 311 -13.12 -2.92 -4.96
N HIS A 312 -11.95 -3.37 -5.42
CA HIS A 312 -10.63 -2.82 -5.12
C HIS A 312 -10.37 -1.52 -5.87
N SER A 313 -9.80 -0.52 -5.20
CA SER A 313 -9.44 0.77 -5.79
C SER A 313 -8.42 1.52 -4.94
N CYS A 314 -7.70 2.48 -5.53
CA CYS A 314 -6.92 3.46 -4.80
C CYS A 314 -7.43 4.88 -5.06
N PHE A 315 -7.72 5.65 -4.00
CA PHE A 315 -8.19 7.02 -4.11
C PHE A 315 -7.18 7.99 -3.49
N SER A 316 -6.92 9.10 -4.17
CA SER A 316 -6.20 10.24 -3.59
C SER A 316 -7.03 10.91 -2.50
N ARG A 317 -6.37 11.57 -1.54
CA ARG A 317 -7.04 12.30 -0.45
C ARG A 317 -8.11 13.29 -0.94
N PRO A 318 -7.86 14.14 -1.96
CA PRO A 318 -8.89 15.02 -2.50
C PRO A 318 -10.11 14.28 -3.08
N ALA A 319 -9.93 13.07 -3.62
CA ALA A 319 -11.04 12.26 -4.12
C ALA A 319 -11.93 11.75 -2.99
N ALA A 320 -11.33 11.23 -1.92
CA ALA A 320 -12.06 10.76 -0.74
C ALA A 320 -12.76 11.90 0.01
N ASP A 321 -12.08 13.04 0.21
CA ASP A 321 -12.69 14.24 0.79
C ASP A 321 -13.87 14.72 -0.07
N PHE A 322 -13.77 14.66 -1.40
CA PHE A 322 -14.87 15.00 -2.31
C PHE A 322 -16.06 14.03 -2.14
N ILE A 323 -15.82 12.71 -2.12
CA ILE A 323 -16.86 11.70 -1.91
C ILE A 323 -17.59 11.91 -0.57
N VAL A 324 -16.86 12.18 0.51
CA VAL A 324 -17.45 12.33 1.84
C VAL A 324 -18.19 13.67 1.99
N ASN A 325 -17.59 14.78 1.53
CA ASN A 325 -18.09 16.13 1.82
C ASN A 325 -19.04 16.68 0.75
N GLU A 326 -18.84 16.41 -0.54
CA GLU A 326 -19.65 16.98 -1.63
C GLU A 326 -20.82 16.09 -2.07
N LEU A 327 -20.68 14.76 -1.94
CA LEU A 327 -21.65 13.78 -2.44
C LEU A 327 -22.49 13.15 -1.33
N ASP A 328 -23.80 12.98 -1.55
CA ASP A 328 -24.56 11.96 -0.84
C ASP A 328 -24.70 10.69 -1.68
N VAL A 329 -23.85 9.71 -1.37
CA VAL A 329 -23.84 8.41 -2.05
C VAL A 329 -24.88 7.42 -1.49
N SER A 330 -25.63 7.78 -0.45
CA SER A 330 -26.52 6.85 0.26
C SER A 330 -27.63 6.32 -0.66
N LYS A 331 -28.20 7.19 -1.49
CA LYS A 331 -29.25 6.81 -2.45
C LYS A 331 -28.71 5.95 -3.58
N VAL A 332 -27.54 6.32 -4.15
CA VAL A 332 -26.82 5.53 -5.16
C VAL A 332 -26.56 4.11 -4.67
N LEU A 333 -26.00 3.97 -3.45
CA LEU A 333 -25.79 2.68 -2.82
C LEU A 333 -27.12 1.93 -2.67
N SER A 334 -28.16 2.54 -2.08
CA SER A 334 -29.46 1.87 -1.89
C SER A 334 -30.13 1.40 -3.19
N GLN A 335 -29.84 2.03 -4.33
CA GLN A 335 -30.31 1.60 -5.66
C GLN A 335 -29.42 0.51 -6.27
N MET A 336 -28.09 0.60 -6.07
CA MET A 336 -27.13 -0.42 -6.52
C MET A 336 -27.18 -1.71 -5.69
N GLU A 337 -27.76 -1.69 -4.49
CA GLU A 337 -27.93 -2.85 -3.61
C GLU A 337 -29.26 -3.60 -3.83
N GLN A 338 -30.03 -3.25 -4.89
CA GLN A 338 -31.25 -3.99 -5.27
C GLN A 338 -30.98 -5.27 -6.11
N PRO A 339 -30.04 -5.28 -7.07
CA PRO A 339 -29.68 -6.48 -7.83
C PRO A 339 -29.00 -7.54 -6.96
N SER A 340 -29.25 -8.82 -7.27
CA SER A 340 -28.86 -9.93 -6.38
C SER A 340 -27.37 -10.30 -6.37
N TYR A 341 -26.54 -9.67 -7.23
CA TYR A 341 -25.16 -10.06 -7.48
C TYR A 341 -24.33 -8.92 -8.09
N GLY A 342 -23.01 -8.92 -7.82
CA GLY A 342 -22.00 -8.15 -8.55
C GLY A 342 -21.98 -6.64 -8.29
N VAL A 343 -22.64 -6.20 -7.23
CA VAL A 343 -22.96 -4.78 -6.95
C VAL A 343 -21.76 -3.94 -6.50
N ASP A 344 -20.81 -4.57 -5.79
CA ASP A 344 -19.54 -3.99 -5.36
C ASP A 344 -18.59 -3.69 -6.53
N GLU A 345 -18.71 -4.45 -7.62
CA GLU A 345 -17.93 -4.26 -8.85
C GLU A 345 -18.42 -3.10 -9.73
N VAL A 346 -19.54 -2.42 -9.40
CA VAL A 346 -20.14 -1.35 -10.22
C VAL A 346 -19.98 0.06 -9.63
N PHE A 347 -20.10 0.21 -8.30
CA PHE A 347 -20.19 1.52 -7.65
C PHE A 347 -18.96 2.41 -7.90
N TRP A 348 -17.77 1.95 -7.52
CA TRP A 348 -16.55 2.77 -7.64
C TRP A 348 -16.18 3.10 -9.09
N PRO A 349 -16.19 2.15 -10.06
CA PRO A 349 -15.94 2.45 -11.48
C PRO A 349 -16.92 3.47 -12.07
N SER A 350 -18.21 3.36 -11.74
CA SER A 350 -19.24 4.30 -12.22
C SER A 350 -19.00 5.72 -11.67
N LEU A 351 -18.74 5.83 -10.36
CA LEU A 351 -18.44 7.09 -9.68
C LEU A 351 -17.13 7.74 -10.17
N MET A 352 -16.15 6.93 -10.57
CA MET A 352 -14.79 7.38 -10.92
C MET A 352 -14.58 7.63 -12.43
N SER A 353 -15.49 7.14 -13.28
CA SER A 353 -15.47 7.40 -14.73
C SER A 353 -16.46 8.49 -15.17
N THR A 354 -17.53 8.76 -14.41
CA THR A 354 -18.53 9.79 -14.75
C THR A 354 -17.94 11.20 -14.65
N GLU A 355 -17.56 11.79 -15.78
CA GLU A 355 -16.84 13.07 -15.83
C GLU A 355 -17.64 14.23 -15.25
N ALA A 356 -18.97 14.18 -15.39
CA ALA A 356 -19.90 15.20 -14.91
C ALA A 356 -19.90 15.36 -13.39
N LEU A 357 -19.43 14.36 -12.63
CA LEU A 357 -19.22 14.49 -11.18
C LEU A 357 -18.03 15.42 -10.87
N GLY A 358 -16.99 15.41 -11.70
CA GLY A 358 -15.77 16.17 -11.47
C GLY A 358 -14.91 15.66 -10.29
N VAL A 359 -15.01 14.38 -9.94
CA VAL A 359 -14.21 13.77 -8.84
C VAL A 359 -12.71 14.02 -9.06
N PRO A 360 -11.99 14.58 -8.07
CA PRO A 360 -10.55 14.76 -8.14
C PRO A 360 -9.83 13.44 -8.44
N GLY A 361 -8.89 13.44 -9.38
CA GLY A 361 -8.15 12.24 -9.79
C GLY A 361 -8.94 11.19 -10.57
N GLY A 362 -10.25 11.40 -10.81
CA GLY A 362 -11.08 10.52 -11.61
C GLY A 362 -10.67 10.46 -13.08
N PHE A 363 -11.22 9.49 -13.82
CA PHE A 363 -10.93 9.24 -15.23
C PHE A 363 -12.14 9.59 -16.11
N THR A 364 -12.02 9.31 -17.41
CA THR A 364 -13.04 9.54 -18.43
C THR A 364 -13.67 8.23 -18.87
N HIS A 365 -14.99 8.21 -18.91
CA HIS A 365 -15.78 7.14 -19.48
C HIS A 365 -15.68 7.13 -21.02
N GLU A 366 -15.34 8.25 -21.67
CA GLU A 366 -15.22 8.31 -23.13
C GLU A 366 -14.22 7.29 -23.71
N CYS A 367 -13.16 6.93 -22.96
CA CYS A 367 -12.29 5.83 -23.37
C CYS A 367 -13.02 4.48 -23.44
N LEU A 368 -13.94 4.22 -22.50
CA LEU A 368 -14.79 3.04 -22.51
C LEU A 368 -15.87 3.11 -23.61
N ASP A 369 -16.49 4.29 -23.82
CA ASP A 369 -17.40 4.56 -24.94
C ASP A 369 -16.73 4.30 -26.30
N ARG A 370 -15.41 4.47 -26.38
CA ARG A 370 -14.55 4.20 -27.56
C ARG A 370 -14.01 2.77 -27.63
N GLY A 371 -14.42 1.87 -26.72
CA GLY A 371 -14.03 0.46 -26.70
C GLY A 371 -12.67 0.16 -26.05
N PHE A 372 -12.08 1.10 -25.31
CA PHE A 372 -10.81 0.90 -24.60
C PHE A 372 -11.06 0.64 -23.10
N PRO A 373 -11.00 -0.62 -22.64
CA PRO A 373 -11.07 -0.94 -21.20
C PRO A 373 -9.86 -0.36 -20.45
N VAL A 374 -10.09 0.15 -19.25
CA VAL A 374 -9.08 0.82 -18.43
C VAL A 374 -8.52 -0.17 -17.42
N PRO A 375 -7.20 -0.46 -17.46
CA PRO A 375 -6.58 -1.33 -16.49
C PRO A 375 -6.40 -0.66 -15.13
N HIS A 376 -6.24 -1.48 -14.12
CA HIS A 376 -5.88 -1.07 -12.77
C HIS A 376 -4.69 -1.91 -12.27
N VAL A 377 -4.01 -1.44 -11.22
CA VAL A 377 -2.91 -2.17 -10.57
C VAL A 377 -3.15 -2.43 -9.08
N THR A 378 -4.31 -2.04 -8.53
CA THR A 378 -4.61 -2.27 -7.10
C THR A 378 -4.57 -3.75 -6.70
N VAL A 379 -5.24 -4.67 -7.42
CA VAL A 379 -5.25 -6.12 -7.08
C VAL A 379 -5.02 -7.02 -8.30
N TYR A 380 -4.07 -7.95 -8.17
CA TYR A 380 -3.96 -9.11 -9.06
C TYR A 380 -4.90 -10.23 -8.62
N ALA A 381 -5.63 -10.84 -9.54
CA ALA A 381 -6.45 -12.02 -9.29
C ALA A 381 -6.42 -12.96 -10.50
N ILE A 382 -6.24 -14.26 -10.26
CA ILE A 382 -6.30 -15.28 -11.32
C ILE A 382 -7.73 -15.82 -11.40
N TRP A 383 -8.44 -15.49 -12.48
CA TRP A 383 -9.81 -15.94 -12.77
C TRP A 383 -9.81 -17.03 -13.83
N ILE A 384 -10.43 -18.18 -13.54
CA ILE A 384 -10.65 -19.40 -14.36
C ILE A 384 -9.44 -20.02 -15.12
N ASP A 385 -8.32 -19.33 -15.22
CA ASP A 385 -7.11 -19.73 -15.94
C ASP A 385 -6.34 -20.82 -15.18
N LYS A 386 -6.59 -22.07 -15.61
CA LYS A 386 -5.94 -23.28 -15.11
C LYS A 386 -4.44 -23.38 -15.44
N ALA A 387 -3.92 -22.57 -16.36
CA ALA A 387 -2.48 -22.53 -16.66
C ALA A 387 -1.72 -21.58 -15.72
N LYS A 388 -2.38 -20.53 -15.19
CA LYS A 388 -1.78 -19.59 -14.24
C LYS A 388 -1.89 -20.02 -12.77
N CYS A 389 -2.99 -20.64 -12.34
CA CYS A 389 -3.20 -21.05 -10.94
C CYS A 389 -2.42 -22.34 -10.60
N ARG A 390 -1.17 -22.23 -10.09
CA ARG A 390 -0.27 -23.39 -9.90
C ARG A 390 -0.62 -24.22 -8.67
N SER A 391 -1.26 -23.62 -7.66
CA SER A 391 -1.90 -24.37 -6.57
C SER A 391 -3.02 -25.33 -7.04
N GLY A 392 -3.59 -25.08 -8.23
CA GLY A 392 -4.75 -25.80 -8.77
C GLY A 392 -6.06 -25.61 -8.00
N ASN A 393 -6.11 -24.76 -6.98
CA ASN A 393 -7.26 -24.62 -6.06
C ASN A 393 -8.10 -23.36 -6.36
N TRP A 394 -9.42 -23.46 -6.22
CA TRP A 394 -10.37 -22.45 -6.69
C TRP A 394 -11.48 -22.18 -5.65
N ARG A 395 -11.83 -20.90 -5.44
CA ARG A 395 -12.98 -20.47 -4.63
C ARG A 395 -13.70 -19.33 -5.36
N HIS A 396 -14.92 -19.63 -5.83
CA HIS A 396 -15.77 -18.75 -6.64
C HIS A 396 -15.05 -18.30 -7.93
N SER A 397 -14.61 -19.25 -8.76
CA SER A 397 -13.89 -19.04 -10.03
C SER A 397 -12.56 -18.27 -9.98
N VAL A 398 -12.12 -17.83 -8.79
CA VAL A 398 -10.80 -17.22 -8.53
C VAL A 398 -9.89 -18.21 -7.84
N CYS A 399 -8.62 -18.23 -8.22
CA CYS A 399 -7.58 -19.07 -7.62
C CYS A 399 -7.46 -18.82 -6.10
N VAL A 400 -7.16 -19.88 -5.35
CA VAL A 400 -6.66 -19.80 -3.98
C VAL A 400 -5.18 -20.14 -4.05
N LEU A 401 -4.34 -19.12 -3.93
CA LEU A 401 -2.91 -19.22 -4.23
C LEU A 401 -2.18 -19.99 -3.12
N GLY A 402 -1.00 -20.52 -3.43
CA GLY A 402 -0.17 -21.26 -2.49
C GLY A 402 1.33 -21.04 -2.69
N ILE A 403 2.13 -21.89 -2.02
CA ILE A 403 3.60 -21.87 -2.07
C ILE A 403 4.16 -21.90 -3.51
N GLU A 404 3.48 -22.55 -4.46
CA GLU A 404 3.90 -22.64 -5.87
C GLU A 404 3.72 -21.33 -6.65
N ASP A 405 2.86 -20.42 -6.19
CA ASP A 405 2.50 -19.18 -6.91
C ASP A 405 3.40 -18.00 -6.51
N LEU A 406 3.92 -17.99 -5.28
CA LEU A 406 4.81 -16.93 -4.75
C LEU A 406 5.98 -16.53 -5.68
N PRO A 407 6.72 -17.46 -6.33
CA PRO A 407 7.91 -17.10 -7.12
C PRO A 407 7.58 -16.33 -8.39
N TYR A 408 6.31 -16.39 -8.83
CA TYR A 408 5.86 -15.90 -10.13
C TYR A 408 4.91 -14.71 -9.97
N ASP A 409 3.85 -14.86 -9.18
CA ASP A 409 2.72 -13.92 -9.14
C ASP A 409 2.86 -12.86 -8.03
N PHE A 410 3.77 -13.10 -7.07
CA PHE A 410 4.06 -12.17 -5.97
C PHE A 410 5.42 -11.49 -6.18
N LYS A 411 6.50 -12.27 -6.31
CA LYS A 411 7.88 -11.76 -6.35
C LYS A 411 8.12 -10.68 -7.40
N ASN A 412 7.59 -10.89 -8.60
CA ASN A 412 7.71 -10.02 -9.78
C ASN A 412 6.37 -9.36 -10.14
N SER A 413 5.44 -9.26 -9.18
CA SER A 413 4.13 -8.65 -9.42
C SER A 413 4.27 -7.19 -9.81
N ASN A 414 3.34 -6.68 -10.62
CA ASN A 414 3.21 -5.26 -10.96
C ASN A 414 2.06 -4.57 -10.21
N TYR A 415 1.34 -5.33 -9.37
CA TYR A 415 0.19 -4.85 -8.61
C TYR A 415 0.60 -4.32 -7.22
N LEU A 416 -0.37 -3.82 -6.46
CA LEU A 416 -0.18 -3.43 -5.05
C LEU A 416 -0.50 -4.59 -4.11
N PHE A 417 -1.57 -5.33 -4.40
CA PHE A 417 -2.08 -6.48 -3.65
C PHE A 417 -2.39 -7.67 -4.57
N VAL A 418 -2.62 -8.85 -3.98
CA VAL A 418 -2.96 -10.10 -4.66
C VAL A 418 -4.13 -10.81 -3.95
N ASN A 419 -5.15 -11.23 -4.71
CA ASN A 419 -6.26 -12.08 -4.28
C ASN A 419 -6.03 -13.52 -4.79
N LYS A 420 -5.91 -14.55 -3.95
CA LYS A 420 -5.99 -14.55 -2.47
C LYS A 420 -5.16 -15.67 -1.86
N LEU A 421 -4.61 -15.42 -0.67
CA LEU A 421 -4.14 -16.47 0.24
C LEU A 421 -5.16 -16.69 1.37
N MET A 422 -5.20 -17.91 1.92
CA MET A 422 -6.11 -18.30 2.98
C MET A 422 -5.37 -19.17 4.01
N PRO A 423 -5.38 -18.85 5.33
CA PRO A 423 -4.70 -19.65 6.35
C PRO A 423 -5.12 -21.13 6.36
N GLY A 424 -6.42 -21.39 6.20
CA GLY A 424 -6.96 -22.75 6.13
C GLY A 424 -6.58 -23.55 4.86
N PHE A 425 -5.90 -22.93 3.90
CA PHE A 425 -5.38 -23.58 2.69
C PHE A 425 -3.85 -23.67 2.69
N ASP A 426 -3.17 -22.53 2.83
CA ASP A 426 -1.71 -22.42 2.79
C ASP A 426 -1.23 -21.24 3.65
N PHE A 427 -1.04 -21.50 4.95
CA PHE A 427 -0.44 -20.56 5.89
C PHE A 427 1.08 -20.47 5.72
N GLY A 428 1.71 -21.52 5.17
CA GLY A 428 3.13 -21.49 4.79
C GLY A 428 3.44 -20.42 3.74
N ALA A 429 2.59 -20.32 2.72
CA ALA A 429 2.66 -19.26 1.71
C ALA A 429 2.53 -17.86 2.35
N ILE A 430 1.57 -17.68 3.26
CA ILE A 430 1.33 -16.41 3.96
C ILE A 430 2.55 -15.98 4.76
N LYS A 431 3.10 -16.87 5.61
CA LYS A 431 4.31 -16.55 6.39
C LYS A 431 5.50 -16.26 5.49
N CYS A 432 5.77 -17.10 4.48
CA CYS A 432 6.93 -16.90 3.61
C CYS A 432 6.87 -15.58 2.82
N TRP A 433 5.69 -15.12 2.44
CA TRP A 433 5.56 -13.82 1.78
C TRP A 433 5.65 -12.62 2.76
N PHE A 434 5.14 -12.75 3.99
CA PHE A 434 5.30 -11.69 4.99
C PHE A 434 6.73 -11.59 5.56
N ASP A 435 7.47 -12.72 5.67
CA ASP A 435 8.91 -12.71 5.95
C ASP A 435 9.69 -11.96 4.84
N GLU A 436 9.33 -12.15 3.57
CA GLU A 436 9.92 -11.46 2.41
C GLU A 436 9.60 -9.96 2.40
N LEU A 437 8.35 -9.55 2.64
CA LEU A 437 8.01 -8.12 2.77
C LEU A 437 8.76 -7.45 3.92
N HIS A 438 8.89 -8.13 5.06
CA HIS A 438 9.70 -7.63 6.17
C HIS A 438 11.18 -7.52 5.78
N TYR A 439 11.76 -8.54 5.14
CA TYR A 439 13.14 -8.52 4.63
C TYR A 439 13.40 -7.37 3.63
N ARG A 440 12.48 -7.10 2.71
CA ARG A 440 12.53 -5.95 1.80
C ARG A 440 12.39 -4.60 2.52
N THR A 441 11.70 -4.57 3.66
CA THR A 441 11.49 -3.35 4.46
C THR A 441 12.70 -3.04 5.35
N THR A 442 13.41 -4.06 5.86
CA THR A 442 14.48 -3.88 6.85
C THR A 442 15.90 -4.14 6.35
N VAL A 443 16.09 -4.91 5.26
CA VAL A 443 17.41 -5.31 4.74
C VAL A 443 17.57 -4.94 3.27
N ASP A 444 16.78 -5.55 2.39
CA ASP A 444 16.87 -5.36 0.94
C ASP A 444 15.98 -4.18 0.49
N ARG A 445 16.33 -2.99 0.98
CA ARG A 445 15.52 -1.77 0.78
C ARG A 445 15.63 -1.19 -0.63
N GLY A 446 14.72 -0.28 -0.94
CA GLY A 446 14.77 0.56 -2.13
C GLY A 446 13.96 0.03 -3.30
N LEU A 447 13.79 0.95 -4.25
CA LEU A 447 12.75 0.93 -5.28
C LEU A 447 13.13 0.12 -6.53
N HIS A 448 14.18 -0.69 -6.47
CA HIS A 448 14.79 -1.35 -7.63
C HIS A 448 13.90 -2.45 -8.28
N ARG A 449 12.78 -2.81 -7.63
CA ARG A 449 11.77 -3.75 -8.13
C ARG A 449 10.61 -3.05 -8.86
N LEU A 450 10.62 -1.72 -8.97
CA LEU A 450 9.56 -0.95 -9.59
C LEU A 450 9.98 -0.42 -10.97
N ASP A 451 9.31 -0.88 -12.02
CA ASP A 451 9.34 -0.15 -13.30
C ASP A 451 8.35 1.01 -13.26
N SER A 452 8.88 2.24 -13.23
CA SER A 452 8.06 3.45 -13.22
C SER A 452 7.25 3.65 -14.50
N THR A 453 7.62 2.99 -15.60
CA THR A 453 6.89 3.02 -16.88
C THR A 453 5.49 2.45 -16.71
N ILE A 454 5.36 1.33 -15.98
CA ILE A 454 4.09 0.63 -15.75
C ILE A 454 3.05 1.56 -15.13
N TYR A 455 3.43 2.28 -14.08
CA TYR A 455 2.54 3.19 -13.35
C TYR A 455 2.30 4.53 -14.08
N LYS A 456 3.33 5.08 -14.75
CA LYS A 456 3.23 6.40 -15.41
C LYS A 456 2.50 6.37 -16.76
N GLN A 457 2.53 5.24 -17.46
CA GLN A 457 1.87 5.09 -18.78
C GLN A 457 0.41 4.61 -18.69
N LEU A 458 -0.09 4.28 -17.50
CA LEU A 458 -1.52 4.03 -17.27
C LEU A 458 -2.37 5.18 -17.86
N PRO A 459 -3.39 4.91 -18.68
CA PRO A 459 -4.17 5.97 -19.34
C PRO A 459 -4.79 6.94 -18.33
N GLN A 460 -5.22 6.45 -17.15
CA GLN A 460 -5.71 7.32 -16.06
C GLN A 460 -4.67 8.31 -15.54
N VAL A 461 -3.40 7.91 -15.44
CA VAL A 461 -2.29 8.77 -14.99
C VAL A 461 -1.89 9.76 -16.09
N ARG A 462 -1.85 9.31 -17.36
CA ARG A 462 -1.59 10.17 -18.52
C ARG A 462 -2.67 11.26 -18.69
N TYR A 463 -3.94 10.88 -18.62
CA TYR A 463 -5.10 11.79 -18.70
C TYR A 463 -5.05 12.84 -17.60
N ASN A 464 -4.85 12.43 -16.34
CA ASN A 464 -4.80 13.39 -15.24
C ASN A 464 -3.52 14.26 -15.27
N ALA A 465 -2.40 13.76 -15.77
CA ALA A 465 -1.19 14.56 -16.01
C ALA A 465 -1.41 15.62 -17.11
N GLU A 466 -2.11 15.30 -18.20
CA GLU A 466 -2.51 16.30 -19.20
C GLU A 466 -3.51 17.30 -18.59
N LYS A 467 -4.60 16.82 -17.97
CA LYS A 467 -5.63 17.66 -17.33
C LYS A 467 -5.06 18.68 -16.34
N ARG A 468 -4.05 18.30 -15.54
CA ARG A 468 -3.31 19.21 -14.64
C ARG A 468 -2.48 20.27 -15.40
N ARG A 469 -1.93 19.94 -16.57
CA ARG A 469 -1.06 20.81 -17.39
C ARG A 469 -1.84 21.81 -18.25
N THR A 470 -3.04 21.45 -18.71
CA THR A 470 -3.83 22.21 -19.71
C THR A 470 -5.23 22.62 -19.24
N GLY A 471 -5.67 22.17 -18.05
CA GLY A 471 -7.03 22.35 -17.53
C GLY A 471 -8.08 21.43 -18.18
N ARG A 472 -7.79 20.86 -19.36
CA ARG A 472 -8.66 19.95 -20.12
C ARG A 472 -7.85 19.00 -21.00
N VAL A 473 -8.40 17.83 -21.29
CA VAL A 473 -7.83 16.87 -22.26
C VAL A 473 -8.55 17.05 -23.60
N ASP A 474 -7.84 16.96 -24.73
CA ASP A 474 -8.48 16.87 -26.07
C ASP A 474 -8.64 15.40 -26.44
N MET A 475 -9.82 14.84 -26.16
CA MET A 475 -10.04 13.40 -26.29
C MET A 475 -9.89 12.89 -27.73
N ASN A 476 -10.09 13.73 -28.76
CA ASN A 476 -9.80 13.40 -30.16
C ASN A 476 -8.32 13.06 -30.42
N ARG A 477 -7.43 13.50 -29.52
CA ARG A 477 -5.98 13.26 -29.55
C ARG A 477 -5.51 12.35 -28.42
N PHE A 478 -6.32 12.17 -27.39
CA PHE A 478 -5.97 11.33 -26.25
C PHE A 478 -5.99 9.85 -26.63
N ASP A 479 -4.86 9.21 -26.37
CA ASP A 479 -4.66 7.77 -26.55
C ASP A 479 -5.12 7.01 -25.29
N CYS A 480 -6.23 6.29 -25.42
CA CYS A 480 -6.82 5.47 -24.37
C CYS A 480 -6.16 4.09 -24.19
N THR A 481 -5.17 3.71 -25.01
CA THR A 481 -4.53 2.39 -24.89
C THR A 481 -3.75 2.24 -23.59
N SER A 482 -3.42 1.00 -23.25
CA SER A 482 -2.49 0.68 -22.17
C SER A 482 -1.38 -0.25 -22.64
N ILE A 483 -0.33 -0.33 -21.82
CA ILE A 483 0.70 -1.35 -21.89
C ILE A 483 0.30 -2.63 -21.10
N LEU A 484 -0.71 -2.55 -20.25
CA LEU A 484 -1.27 -3.69 -19.49
C LEU A 484 -2.39 -4.42 -20.28
N ASN A 485 -2.10 -4.81 -21.53
CA ASN A 485 -3.06 -5.50 -22.40
C ASN A 485 -3.11 -7.01 -22.13
N ASN A 486 -3.50 -7.40 -20.92
CA ASN A 486 -3.81 -8.78 -20.54
C ASN A 486 -5.02 -8.79 -19.59
N TYR A 487 -6.22 -8.85 -20.18
CA TYR A 487 -7.48 -9.20 -19.52
C TYR A 487 -8.10 -10.40 -20.24
#